data_AF-A0A242NXK7-F1
#
_entry.id   AF-A0A242NXK7-F1
#
_cell.length_a   1.000
_cell.length_b   1.000
_cell.length_c   1.000
_cell.angle_alpha   90.00
_cell.angle_beta   90.00
_cell.angle_gamma   90.00
#
_symmetry.space_group_name_H-M   'P 1'
#
loop_
_entity.id
_entity.type
_entity.pdbx_description
1 polymer ?
#
loop_
_entity_poly.entity_id
_entity_poly.type
_entity_poly.pdbx_seq_one_letter_code
_entity_poly.pdbx_strand_id
1 'polypeptide(L)'
;MPDVNDFSNTNPYDGWIGGYITRFGFYARRQLSYQKNGKWVGGIANEWGCMPMSEDDRDASCQSYKSTDWNSYHYWTNNVATNTARPRDEGKPFLYAPEGDIDILQSIWWKIRAACVTP
;
A
#
# COMPACT_ATOMS: atom_id res chain seq x y z
N MET A 1 -5.73 12.94 -0.64
CA MET A 1 -4.82 11.93 -0.07
C MET A 1 -5.30 10.57 -0.54
N PRO A 2 -4.40 9.68 -0.98
CA PRO A 2 -4.78 8.42 -1.63
C PRO A 2 -5.53 7.49 -0.67
N ASP A 3 -6.53 6.76 -1.17
CA ASP A 3 -7.07 5.56 -0.52
C ASP A 3 -6.04 4.41 -0.64
N VAL A 4 -6.11 3.42 0.24
CA VAL A 4 -5.29 2.22 0.15
C VAL A 4 -5.39 1.58 -1.24
N ASN A 5 -6.59 1.55 -1.84
CA ASN A 5 -6.76 0.99 -3.19
C ASN A 5 -6.01 1.75 -4.28
N ASP A 6 -5.73 3.05 -4.12
CA ASP A 6 -4.94 3.79 -5.12
C ASP A 6 -3.50 3.25 -5.19
N PHE A 7 -3.02 2.66 -4.10
CA PHE A 7 -1.71 2.01 -4.03
C PHE A 7 -1.77 0.52 -4.33
N SER A 8 -2.57 -0.23 -3.56
CA SER A 8 -2.55 -1.69 -3.54
C SER A 8 -3.91 -2.26 -3.17
N ASN A 9 -4.15 -3.49 -3.60
CA ASN A 9 -5.30 -4.29 -3.18
C ASN A 9 -4.93 -5.41 -2.20
N THR A 10 -3.81 -5.29 -1.48
CA THR A 10 -3.49 -6.17 -0.36
C THR A 10 -4.36 -5.85 0.84
N ASN A 11 -4.83 -6.90 1.52
CA ASN A 11 -5.55 -6.77 2.79
C ASN A 11 -4.54 -6.99 3.92
N PRO A 12 -4.22 -5.97 4.74
CA PRO A 12 -3.45 -6.17 5.95
C PRO A 12 -4.25 -7.00 6.95
N TYR A 13 -3.56 -7.62 7.91
CA TYR A 13 -4.22 -8.41 8.95
C TYR A 13 -5.09 -7.57 9.90
N ASP A 14 -4.88 -6.25 9.94
CA ASP A 14 -5.45 -5.35 10.95
C ASP A 14 -6.55 -4.42 10.40
N GLY A 15 -7.50 -4.97 9.62
CA GLY A 15 -8.81 -4.33 9.44
C GLY A 15 -9.21 -3.83 8.07
N TRP A 16 -8.26 -3.62 7.16
CA TRP A 16 -8.61 -3.24 5.80
C TRP A 16 -8.98 -4.48 4.99
N ILE A 17 -10.21 -4.49 4.48
CA ILE A 17 -10.79 -5.60 3.70
C ILE A 17 -11.23 -5.18 2.29
N GLY A 18 -10.83 -3.98 1.85
CA GLY A 18 -11.21 -3.42 0.54
C GLY A 18 -10.46 -4.04 -0.64
N GLY A 19 -9.36 -4.74 -0.38
CA GLY A 19 -8.55 -5.44 -1.36
C GLY A 19 -9.06 -6.84 -1.72
N TYR A 20 -8.17 -7.72 -2.17
CA TYR A 20 -8.54 -9.08 -2.57
C TYR A 20 -8.96 -9.95 -1.37
N ILE A 21 -10.25 -10.28 -1.35
CA ILE A 21 -10.94 -11.00 -0.26
C ILE A 21 -10.36 -12.40 0.00
N THR A 22 -9.66 -13.01 -0.96
CA THR A 22 -9.33 -14.44 -0.89
C THR A 22 -7.95 -14.76 -0.31
N ARG A 23 -7.06 -13.78 -0.08
CA ARG A 23 -5.74 -14.01 0.53
C ARG A 23 -5.22 -12.79 1.29
N PHE A 24 -4.92 -12.96 2.58
CA PHE A 24 -3.99 -12.10 3.31
C PHE A 24 -2.59 -12.35 2.74
N GLY A 25 -1.90 -11.29 2.33
CA GLY A 25 -0.61 -11.41 1.67
C GLY A 25 0.17 -10.12 1.80
N PHE A 26 1.47 -10.27 2.00
CA PHE A 26 2.39 -9.16 2.26
C PHE A 26 2.74 -8.34 1.01
N TYR A 27 2.38 -8.77 -0.20
CA TYR A 27 2.86 -8.07 -1.41
C TYR A 27 1.78 -7.95 -2.48
N ALA A 28 1.70 -6.76 -3.09
CA ALA A 28 0.87 -6.48 -4.25
C ALA A 28 1.22 -7.45 -5.38
N ARG A 29 0.19 -7.98 -6.05
CA ARG A 29 0.37 -8.87 -7.20
C ARG A 29 0.11 -8.11 -8.48
N ARG A 30 0.88 -8.43 -9.53
CA ARG A 30 0.62 -7.91 -10.86
C ARG A 30 -0.70 -8.43 -11.41
N GLN A 31 -1.73 -7.59 -11.39
CA GLN A 31 -3.08 -7.87 -11.84
C GLN A 31 -3.72 -6.56 -12.31
N LEU A 32 -4.54 -6.63 -13.36
CA LEU A 32 -5.22 -5.44 -13.88
C LEU A 32 -6.18 -4.88 -12.81
N SER A 33 -6.08 -3.58 -12.56
CA SER A 33 -7.05 -2.86 -11.74
C SER A 33 -8.41 -2.91 -12.43
N TYR A 34 -9.47 -2.99 -11.62
CA TYR A 34 -10.83 -3.05 -12.12
C TYR A 34 -11.77 -2.28 -11.20
N GLN A 35 -12.89 -1.82 -11.73
CA GLN A 35 -13.91 -1.18 -10.91
C GLN A 35 -14.91 -2.21 -10.38
N LYS A 36 -15.22 -2.10 -9.08
CA LYS A 36 -16.30 -2.85 -8.44
C LYS A 36 -17.10 -1.90 -7.56
N ASN A 37 -18.40 -1.79 -7.81
CA ASN A 37 -19.31 -0.90 -7.07
C ASN A 37 -18.84 0.56 -7.02
N GLY A 38 -18.33 1.09 -8.14
CA GLY A 38 -17.85 2.46 -8.24
C GLY A 38 -16.52 2.74 -7.52
N LYS A 39 -15.81 1.70 -7.06
CA LYS A 39 -14.48 1.81 -6.46
C LYS A 39 -13.46 1.07 -7.31
N TRP A 40 -12.29 1.67 -7.50
CA TRP A 40 -11.15 0.95 -8.06
C TRP A 40 -10.68 -0.11 -7.07
N VAL A 41 -10.44 -1.32 -7.57
CA VAL A 41 -9.84 -2.43 -6.86
C VAL A 41 -8.57 -2.80 -7.61
N GLY A 42 -7.44 -2.56 -6.95
CA GLY A 42 -6.13 -2.48 -7.58
C GLY A 42 -5.64 -1.05 -7.61
N GLY A 43 -4.32 -0.88 -7.64
CA GLY A 43 -3.67 0.42 -7.64
C GLY A 43 -2.34 0.38 -8.39
N ILE A 44 -1.55 1.44 -8.22
CA ILE A 44 -0.26 1.56 -8.92
C ILE A 44 0.64 0.34 -8.71
N ALA A 45 0.60 -0.28 -7.53
CA ALA A 45 1.41 -1.44 -7.21
C ALA A 45 0.97 -2.71 -7.94
N ASN A 46 -0.32 -2.81 -8.25
CA ASN A 46 -0.89 -3.94 -8.98
C ASN A 46 -0.61 -3.87 -10.48
N GLU A 47 -0.52 -2.68 -11.04
CA GLU A 47 -0.24 -2.52 -12.46
C GLU A 47 1.27 -2.49 -12.73
N TRP A 48 2.00 -1.72 -11.92
CA TRP A 48 3.38 -1.35 -12.21
C TRP A 48 4.39 -2.11 -11.36
N GLY A 49 3.96 -2.71 -10.25
CA GLY A 49 4.82 -3.39 -9.28
C GLY A 49 5.24 -2.47 -8.14
N CYS A 50 6.35 -2.75 -7.46
CA CYS A 50 6.65 -2.12 -6.17
C CYS A 50 7.42 -0.80 -6.33
N MET A 51 7.45 0.00 -5.26
CA MET A 51 8.31 1.18 -5.24
C MET A 51 9.77 0.70 -5.14
N PRO A 52 10.74 1.43 -5.70
CA PRO A 52 12.15 1.08 -5.50
C PRO A 52 12.53 1.22 -4.01
N MET A 53 13.11 0.17 -3.41
CA MET A 53 13.64 0.23 -2.02
C MET A 53 14.99 0.95 -1.94
N SER A 54 15.69 1.09 -3.06
CA SER A 54 16.89 1.90 -3.22
C SER A 54 17.12 2.20 -4.71
N GLU A 55 18.03 3.12 -5.03
CA GLU A 55 18.45 3.35 -6.42
C GLU A 55 19.07 2.08 -7.03
N ASP A 56 19.75 1.28 -6.22
CA ASP A 56 20.43 0.05 -6.61
C ASP A 56 19.57 -1.22 -6.50
N ASP A 57 18.27 -1.07 -6.19
CA ASP A 57 17.45 -2.17 -5.71
C ASP A 57 17.43 -3.37 -6.68
N ARG A 58 17.89 -4.53 -6.20
CA ARG A 58 17.96 -5.79 -6.95
C ARG A 58 16.98 -6.83 -6.43
N ASP A 59 16.11 -6.48 -5.48
CA ASP A 59 15.21 -7.46 -4.89
C ASP A 59 14.22 -7.97 -5.95
N ALA A 60 14.30 -9.27 -6.23
CA ALA A 60 13.61 -9.93 -7.35
C ALA A 60 12.17 -10.32 -7.00
N SER A 61 11.74 -10.09 -5.76
CA SER A 61 10.42 -10.47 -5.27
C SER A 61 9.29 -9.63 -5.87
N CYS A 62 9.57 -8.39 -6.28
CA CYS A 62 8.63 -7.51 -6.96
C CYS A 62 9.34 -6.60 -7.97
N GLN A 63 8.78 -6.44 -9.17
CA GLN A 63 9.39 -5.56 -10.17
C GLN A 63 9.18 -4.09 -9.79
N SER A 64 10.29 -3.39 -9.51
CA SER A 64 10.25 -1.97 -9.18
C SER A 64 10.33 -1.07 -10.42
N TYR A 65 9.64 0.08 -10.38
CA TYR A 65 9.73 1.10 -11.43
C TYR A 65 10.77 2.17 -11.06
N LYS A 66 12.02 1.88 -11.44
CA LYS A 66 13.19 2.74 -11.21
C LYS A 66 13.13 4.02 -12.03
N SER A 67 13.97 4.99 -11.64
CA SER A 67 14.12 6.28 -12.33
C SER A 67 12.82 7.09 -12.42
N THR A 68 11.98 6.97 -11.40
CA THR A 68 10.77 7.78 -11.21
C THR A 68 10.93 8.63 -9.95
N ASP A 69 9.98 9.54 -9.70
CA ASP A 69 9.96 10.35 -8.47
C ASP A 69 9.58 9.54 -7.21
N TRP A 70 9.16 8.29 -7.40
CA TRP A 70 8.86 7.37 -6.32
C TRP A 70 10.14 6.81 -5.70
N ASN A 71 10.14 6.73 -4.38
CA ASN A 71 11.28 6.34 -3.56
C ASN A 71 10.88 5.37 -2.44
N SER A 72 11.89 4.91 -1.70
CA SER A 72 11.82 3.84 -0.69
C SER A 72 11.23 4.24 0.66
N TYR A 73 10.38 5.25 0.68
CA TYR A 73 9.69 5.69 1.90
C TYR A 73 8.27 5.14 1.94
N HIS A 74 7.69 5.10 3.14
CA HIS A 74 6.25 4.86 3.30
C HIS A 74 5.44 6.03 2.76
N TYR A 75 4.22 5.77 2.33
CA TYR A 75 3.29 6.77 1.85
C TYR A 75 2.02 6.81 2.69
N TRP A 76 1.53 8.02 2.96
CA TRP A 76 0.28 8.23 3.67
C TRP A 76 -0.93 7.73 2.86
N THR A 77 -1.84 7.06 3.54
CA THR A 77 -3.19 6.75 3.05
C THR A 77 -4.24 7.51 3.85
N ASN A 78 -5.45 7.63 3.32
CA ASN A 78 -6.60 8.23 4.01
C ASN A 78 -7.39 7.24 4.90
N ASN A 79 -6.93 5.99 4.99
CA ASN A 79 -7.57 4.93 5.75
C ASN A 79 -6.86 4.70 7.11
N VAL A 80 -7.59 4.12 8.06
CA VAL A 80 -7.09 3.78 9.40
C VAL A 80 -7.39 2.33 9.71
N ALA A 81 -6.57 1.75 10.59
CA ALA A 81 -6.73 0.39 11.07
C ALA A 81 -7.99 0.24 11.94
N THR A 82 -8.73 -0.85 11.75
CA THR A 82 -9.95 -1.16 12.50
C THR A 82 -10.01 -2.65 12.82
N ASN A 83 -10.75 -3.08 13.85
CA ASN A 83 -10.80 -4.49 14.24
C ASN A 83 -9.40 -5.12 14.40
N THR A 84 -8.46 -4.34 14.92
CA THR A 84 -7.04 -4.72 15.01
C THR A 84 -6.82 -5.86 16.02
N ALA A 85 -5.83 -6.73 15.77
CA ALA A 85 -5.48 -7.80 16.71
C ALA A 85 -4.93 -7.23 18.04
N ARG A 86 -4.37 -6.01 17.99
CA ARG A 86 -3.84 -5.28 19.14
C ARG A 86 -4.66 -4.01 19.35
N PRO A 87 -5.43 -3.87 20.43
CA PRO A 87 -6.30 -2.70 20.65
C PRO A 87 -5.61 -1.33 20.57
N ARG A 88 -4.30 -1.27 20.85
CA ARG A 88 -3.51 -0.04 20.74
C ARG A 88 -3.31 0.46 19.31
N ASP A 89 -3.57 -0.39 18.32
CA ASP A 89 -3.40 -0.09 16.90
C ASP A 89 -4.70 0.41 16.25
N GLU A 90 -5.82 0.29 16.95
CA GLU A 90 -7.12 0.80 16.51
C GLU A 90 -7.08 2.31 16.23
N GLY A 91 -7.60 2.71 15.05
CA GLY A 91 -7.65 4.11 14.63
C GLY A 91 -6.31 4.69 14.16
N LYS A 92 -5.22 3.92 14.18
CA LYS A 92 -3.94 4.37 13.64
C LYS A 92 -3.97 4.42 12.10
N PRO A 93 -3.24 5.35 11.47
CA PRO A 93 -3.16 5.43 10.02
C PRO A 93 -2.57 4.17 9.39
N PHE A 94 -3.12 3.77 8.25
CA PHE A 94 -2.45 2.86 7.33
C PHE A 94 -1.42 3.63 6.51
N LEU A 95 -0.29 2.97 6.28
CA LEU A 95 0.80 3.42 5.44
C LEU A 95 0.97 2.40 4.32
N TYR A 96 1.25 2.88 3.11
CA TYR A 96 1.70 2.01 2.04
C TYR A 96 3.23 1.90 2.10
N ALA A 97 3.77 0.69 2.26
CA ALA A 97 5.20 0.46 2.24
C ALA A 97 5.71 0.21 0.83
N PRO A 98 6.97 0.59 0.52
CA PRO A 98 7.53 0.44 -0.81
C PRO A 98 7.50 -1.00 -1.35
N GLU A 99 7.54 -1.98 -0.46
CA GLU A 99 7.36 -3.42 -0.66
C GLU A 99 6.08 -3.81 -1.42
N GLY A 100 5.06 -2.95 -1.49
CA GLY A 100 3.75 -3.33 -1.99
C GLY A 100 2.80 -3.83 -0.91
N ASP A 101 3.02 -3.43 0.33
CA ASP A 101 2.26 -3.84 1.50
C ASP A 101 1.55 -2.68 2.20
N ILE A 102 0.69 -3.01 3.17
CA ILE A 102 0.01 -2.02 4.00
C ILE A 102 0.44 -2.22 5.45
N ASP A 103 1.13 -1.21 5.95
CA ASP A 103 1.63 -1.12 7.31
C ASP A 103 0.71 -0.26 8.18
N ILE A 104 0.82 -0.42 9.50
CA ILE A 104 0.20 0.49 10.47
C ILE A 104 1.28 1.40 11.03
N LEU A 105 0.99 2.70 11.17
CA LEU A 105 1.91 3.66 11.79
C LEU A 105 2.24 3.26 13.24
N GLN A 106 3.36 2.57 13.46
CA GLN A 106 3.83 2.24 14.81
C GLN A 106 4.63 3.39 15.44
N SER A 107 5.28 4.21 14.62
CA SER A 107 6.10 5.33 15.05
C SER A 107 6.32 6.36 13.93
N ILE A 108 6.52 7.63 14.28
CA ILE A 108 6.80 8.73 13.36
C ILE A 108 8.30 8.92 13.04
N TRP A 109 9.17 8.03 13.53
CA TRP A 109 10.61 8.11 13.25
C TRP A 109 10.95 7.83 11.77
N TRP A 110 9.99 7.30 11.01
CA TRP A 110 10.16 6.98 9.60
C TRP A 110 9.83 8.21 8.75
N LYS A 111 10.60 8.46 7.69
CA LYS A 111 10.22 9.49 6.72
C LYS A 111 9.03 8.96 5.94
N ILE A 112 7.88 9.64 6.05
CA ILE A 112 6.64 9.27 5.35
C ILE A 112 6.34 10.36 4.33
N ARG A 113 6.05 9.96 3.09
CA ARG A 113 5.73 10.84 1.97
C ARG A 113 4.24 10.92 1.75
N ALA A 114 3.79 11.98 1.07
CA ALA A 114 2.42 12.11 0.61
C ALA A 114 2.40 12.01 -0.92
N ALA A 115 1.49 11.20 -1.46
CA ALA A 115 1.17 11.21 -2.87
C ALA A 115 -0.17 11.96 -3.09
N CYS A 116 -0.36 12.47 -4.30
CA CYS A 116 -1.60 13.12 -4.72
C CYS A 116 -2.32 12.21 -5.72
N VAL A 117 -3.64 12.16 -5.63
CA VAL A 117 -4.51 11.45 -6.57
C VAL A 117 -5.45 12.48 -7.17
N THR A 118 -5.57 12.48 -8.49
CA THR A 118 -6.52 13.31 -9.23
C THR A 118 -7.82 12.54 -9.46
N PRO A 119 -9.01 13.17 -9.27
CA PRO A 119 -10.31 12.53 -9.50
C PRO A 119 -10.52 12.06 -10.95
#